data_AF-A0A7W1QYA5-F1
#
_entry.id   AF-A0A7W1QYA5-F1
#
_cell.length_a   1.000
_cell.length_b   1.000
_cell.length_c   1.000
_cell.angle_alpha   90.00
_cell.angle_beta   90.00
_cell.angle_gamma   90.00
#
_symmetry.space_group_name_H-M   'P 1'
#
loop_
_entity.id
_entity.type
_entity.pdbx_description
1 polymer ?
#
loop_
_entity_poly.entity_id
_entity_poly.type
_entity_poly.pdbx_seq_one_letter_code
_entity_poly.pdbx_strand_id
1 'polypeptide(L)'
;MAETENDLSTSKKQTFTGLARRLGKLPNDKKIVSLEMSASLAGVSLRVSREFVEAVPKAAKILSADDIRNWAEMGRRLAMANADLGAKFFTDGVNDLKKIPEKARPLVFQICTRQLVLSSLIALETFNLIPTLAKKIGDDKLFTDILQLASEIANRSAKHSADFLQKTPRLAETLKNFGDDKQKVAKSVVALASHFANRTGGMTADLWQILPDALEKLTAEQAVRLTTKASEFLEFGGSVTLHFTSAGGDALRRAGDVFDDWREVLLVIARSGNAILISFIRSSPKFFAQIVTLRQKHEAVEMARKVLQLIKEIAETDAESALAAFRSSATALRKVSLAQFE
;
A
#
# COMPACT_ATOMS: atom_id res chain seq x y z
N MET A 1 65.96 -22.19 -7.46
CA MET A 1 65.16 -21.66 -8.60
C MET A 1 63.72 -22.06 -8.39
N ALA A 2 62.90 -21.04 -8.14
CA ALA A 2 61.44 -20.96 -8.27
C ALA A 2 60.58 -22.13 -7.78
N GLU A 3 60.02 -21.91 -6.59
CA GLU A 3 58.67 -22.30 -6.21
C GLU A 3 57.67 -22.01 -7.34
N THR A 4 56.71 -22.89 -7.54
CA THR A 4 55.37 -22.46 -7.95
C THR A 4 54.36 -23.43 -7.36
N GLU A 5 53.93 -23.07 -6.16
CA GLU A 5 52.62 -23.43 -5.62
C GLU A 5 51.57 -23.24 -6.71
N ASN A 6 50.85 -24.31 -7.03
CA ASN A 6 49.58 -24.19 -7.72
C ASN A 6 48.50 -24.54 -6.70
N ASP A 7 48.24 -23.54 -5.85
CA ASP A 7 47.15 -23.50 -4.88
C ASP A 7 45.82 -23.35 -5.64
N LEU A 8 45.38 -24.45 -6.27
CA LEU A 8 44.04 -24.55 -6.83
C LEU A 8 43.09 -25.01 -5.72
N SER A 9 42.56 -24.01 -5.03
CA SER A 9 41.36 -24.10 -4.18
C SER A 9 40.24 -24.87 -4.88
N THR A 10 40.22 -26.18 -4.65
CA THR A 10 39.15 -27.06 -5.09
C THR A 10 37.92 -26.76 -4.26
N SER A 11 36.99 -26.00 -4.85
CA SER A 11 35.58 -26.01 -4.49
C SER A 11 35.09 -27.47 -4.51
N LYS A 12 35.13 -28.14 -3.34
CA LYS A 12 34.65 -29.52 -3.18
C LYS A 12 33.16 -29.55 -3.52
N LYS A 13 32.84 -30.02 -4.73
CA LYS A 13 31.47 -30.39 -5.13
C LYS A 13 30.87 -31.26 -4.02
N GLN A 14 29.80 -30.77 -3.39
CA GLN A 14 29.17 -31.47 -2.28
C GLN A 14 28.56 -32.78 -2.81
N THR A 15 28.91 -33.90 -2.18
CA THR A 15 28.33 -35.20 -2.54
C THR A 15 26.90 -35.31 -2.04
N PHE A 16 26.03 -36.04 -2.75
CA PHE A 16 24.65 -36.32 -2.32
C PHE A 16 24.57 -36.91 -0.90
N THR A 17 25.57 -37.70 -0.50
CA THR A 17 25.71 -38.24 0.87
C THR A 17 25.96 -37.14 1.91
N GLY A 18 26.73 -36.12 1.56
CA GLY A 18 26.96 -34.94 2.41
C GLY A 18 25.70 -34.07 2.57
N LEU A 19 24.88 -33.97 1.52
CA LEU A 19 23.59 -33.27 1.55
C LEU A 19 22.56 -34.00 2.43
N ALA A 20 22.43 -35.31 2.25
CA ALA A 20 21.55 -36.16 3.06
C ALA A 20 21.88 -36.07 4.57
N ARG A 21 23.17 -36.07 4.91
CA ARG A 21 23.62 -35.91 6.31
C ARG A 21 23.24 -34.56 6.92
N ARG A 22 23.24 -33.47 6.14
CA ARG A 22 22.85 -32.14 6.62
C ARG A 22 21.34 -32.02 6.82
N LEU A 23 20.54 -32.54 5.88
CA LEU A 23 19.09 -32.62 6.04
C LEU A 23 18.70 -33.47 7.25
N GLY A 24 19.44 -34.54 7.52
CA GLY A 24 19.22 -35.40 8.69
C GLY A 24 19.39 -34.72 10.05
N LYS A 25 20.03 -33.54 10.11
CA LYS A 25 20.20 -32.76 11.34
C LYS A 25 19.09 -31.73 11.59
N LEU A 26 18.13 -31.61 10.68
CA LEU A 26 17.02 -30.67 10.83
C LEU A 26 15.96 -31.23 11.80
N PRO A 27 15.18 -30.34 12.45
CA PRO A 27 13.93 -30.73 13.11
C PRO A 27 13.04 -31.58 12.18
N ASN A 28 12.31 -32.53 12.76
CA ASN A 28 11.63 -33.58 11.98
C ASN A 28 10.60 -33.02 10.99
N ASP A 29 9.83 -32.01 11.41
CA ASP A 29 8.88 -31.26 10.58
C ASP A 29 9.56 -30.63 9.36
N LYS A 30 10.65 -29.88 9.58
CA LYS A 30 11.41 -29.22 8.49
C LYS A 30 12.08 -30.23 7.57
N LYS A 31 12.58 -31.34 8.13
CA LYS A 31 13.18 -32.44 7.36
C LYS A 31 12.16 -33.07 6.41
N ILE A 32 10.96 -33.42 6.90
CA ILE A 32 9.90 -34.03 6.08
C ILE A 32 9.55 -33.10 4.92
N VAL A 33 9.25 -31.82 5.21
CA VAL A 33 8.93 -30.83 4.18
C VAL A 33 10.06 -30.66 3.17
N SER A 34 11.31 -30.60 3.64
CA SER A 34 12.47 -30.42 2.75
C SER A 34 12.65 -31.62 1.80
N LEU A 35 12.37 -32.85 2.26
CA LEU A 35 12.43 -34.04 1.41
C LEU A 35 11.29 -34.06 0.39
N GLU A 36 10.06 -33.78 0.83
CA GLU A 36 8.88 -33.68 -0.03
C GLU A 36 9.09 -32.65 -1.15
N MET A 37 9.54 -31.44 -0.77
CA MET A 37 9.76 -30.35 -1.73
C MET A 37 10.97 -30.59 -2.61
N SER A 38 12.03 -31.24 -2.12
CA SER A 38 13.16 -31.64 -2.96
C SER A 38 12.74 -32.63 -4.05
N ALA A 39 11.89 -33.61 -3.74
CA ALA A 39 11.35 -34.53 -4.72
C ALA A 39 10.46 -33.81 -5.75
N SER A 40 9.58 -32.92 -5.29
CA SER A 40 8.74 -32.08 -6.16
C SER A 40 9.58 -31.21 -7.11
N LEU A 41 10.63 -30.57 -6.62
CA LEU A 41 11.56 -29.77 -7.42
C LEU A 41 12.36 -30.63 -8.41
N ALA A 42 12.76 -31.84 -8.02
CA ALA A 42 13.49 -32.77 -8.88
C ALA A 42 12.67 -33.17 -10.11
N GLY A 43 11.34 -33.25 -9.97
CA GLY A 43 10.41 -33.46 -11.08
C GLY A 43 10.38 -32.32 -12.10
N VAL A 44 10.82 -31.11 -11.72
CA VAL A 44 10.97 -29.96 -12.63
C VAL A 44 12.42 -29.84 -13.13
N SER A 45 13.40 -29.89 -12.22
CA SER A 45 14.83 -29.84 -12.54
C SER A 45 15.67 -30.38 -11.38
N LEU A 46 16.48 -31.41 -11.66
CA LEU A 46 17.44 -31.96 -10.69
C LEU A 46 18.43 -30.91 -10.18
N ARG A 47 18.85 -29.98 -11.05
CA ARG A 47 19.75 -28.89 -10.66
C ARG A 47 19.09 -28.00 -9.62
N VAL A 48 17.85 -27.57 -9.87
CA VAL A 48 17.10 -26.71 -8.93
C VAL A 48 16.87 -27.43 -7.60
N SER A 49 16.53 -28.72 -7.63
CA SER A 49 16.39 -29.52 -6.41
C SER A 49 17.68 -29.58 -5.59
N ARG A 50 18.84 -29.74 -6.26
CA ARG A 50 20.15 -29.69 -5.61
C ARG A 50 20.41 -28.34 -4.94
N GLU A 51 20.21 -27.23 -5.65
CA GLU A 51 20.41 -25.87 -5.09
C GLU A 51 19.49 -25.63 -3.88
N PHE A 52 18.23 -26.06 -3.93
CA PHE A 52 17.32 -26.01 -2.80
C PHE A 52 17.87 -26.80 -1.59
N VAL A 53 18.24 -28.07 -1.78
CA VAL A 53 18.76 -28.92 -0.69
C VAL A 53 20.04 -28.34 -0.07
N GLU A 54 20.91 -27.73 -0.88
CA GLU A 54 22.10 -27.04 -0.40
C GLU A 54 21.77 -25.82 0.46
N ALA A 55 20.72 -25.07 0.11
CA ALA A 55 20.30 -23.86 0.80
C ALA A 55 19.45 -24.11 2.06
N VAL A 56 18.69 -25.21 2.10
CA VAL A 56 17.75 -25.56 3.18
C VAL A 56 18.37 -25.47 4.60
N PRO A 57 19.57 -26.00 4.89
CA PRO A 57 20.13 -25.93 6.24
C PRO A 57 20.33 -24.51 6.77
N LYS A 58 20.58 -23.53 5.88
CA LYS A 58 20.65 -22.11 6.25
C LYS A 58 19.24 -21.52 6.37
N ALA A 59 18.37 -21.79 5.40
CA ALA A 59 16.99 -21.32 5.40
C ALA A 59 16.20 -21.80 6.63
N ALA A 60 16.39 -23.04 7.07
CA ALA A 60 15.70 -23.65 8.21
C ALA A 60 16.05 -23.00 9.56
N LYS A 61 17.10 -22.17 9.64
CA LYS A 61 17.39 -21.34 10.81
C LYS A 61 16.51 -20.10 10.90
N ILE A 62 15.81 -19.77 9.82
CA ILE A 62 15.01 -18.54 9.66
C ILE A 62 13.54 -18.91 9.43
N LEU A 63 13.29 -19.91 8.58
CA LEU A 63 11.97 -20.29 8.13
C LEU A 63 11.36 -21.40 9.00
N SER A 64 10.06 -21.32 9.27
CA SER A 64 9.26 -22.44 9.77
C SER A 64 9.15 -23.56 8.71
N ALA A 65 8.61 -24.72 9.08
CA ALA A 65 8.36 -25.78 8.11
C ALA A 65 7.42 -25.33 6.98
N ASP A 66 6.36 -24.59 7.31
CA ASP A 66 5.42 -24.06 6.32
C ASP A 66 6.06 -22.99 5.44
N ASP A 67 6.90 -22.12 6.00
CA ASP A 67 7.66 -21.15 5.21
C ASP A 67 8.63 -21.84 4.24
N ILE A 68 9.29 -22.93 4.65
CA ILE A 68 10.16 -23.74 3.75
C ILE A 68 9.33 -24.30 2.60
N ARG A 69 8.12 -24.81 2.88
CA ARG A 69 7.20 -25.31 1.84
C ARG A 69 6.84 -24.19 0.85
N ASN A 70 6.43 -23.04 1.37
CA ASN A 70 6.04 -21.89 0.56
C ASN A 70 7.20 -21.34 -0.27
N TRP A 71 8.40 -21.26 0.31
CA TRP A 71 9.62 -20.87 -0.38
C TRP A 71 9.97 -21.85 -1.51
N ALA A 72 9.91 -23.15 -1.24
CA ALA A 72 10.18 -24.17 -2.24
C ALA A 72 9.15 -24.16 -3.37
N GLU A 73 7.86 -23.96 -3.07
CA GLU A 73 6.80 -23.87 -4.09
C GLU A 73 6.99 -22.63 -4.98
N MET A 74 7.36 -21.49 -4.41
CA MET A 74 7.72 -20.29 -5.18
C MET A 74 8.90 -20.58 -6.13
N GLY A 75 9.97 -21.20 -5.63
CA GLY A 75 11.11 -21.59 -6.45
C GLY A 75 10.78 -22.63 -7.52
N ARG A 76 9.87 -23.56 -7.23
CA ARG A 76 9.37 -24.54 -8.21
C ARG A 76 8.65 -23.86 -9.36
N ARG A 77 7.75 -22.91 -9.06
CA ARG A 77 7.02 -22.12 -10.08
C ARG A 77 7.96 -21.27 -10.94
N LEU A 78 8.98 -20.67 -10.33
CA LEU A 78 10.03 -19.97 -11.07
C LEU A 78 10.78 -20.94 -12.00
N ALA A 79 11.16 -22.12 -11.51
CA ALA A 79 11.87 -23.13 -12.28
C ALA A 79 11.07 -23.69 -13.47
N MET A 80 9.75 -23.80 -13.33
CA MET A 80 8.86 -24.22 -14.43
C MET A 80 8.90 -23.24 -15.61
N ALA A 81 9.07 -21.93 -15.34
CA ALA A 81 9.24 -20.92 -16.39
C ALA A 81 10.70 -20.84 -16.86
N ASN A 82 11.66 -20.90 -15.93
CA ASN A 82 13.09 -20.84 -16.22
C ASN A 82 13.90 -21.52 -15.10
N ALA A 83 14.54 -22.65 -15.42
CA ALA A 83 15.33 -23.42 -14.46
C ALA A 83 16.57 -22.68 -13.92
N ASP A 84 17.16 -21.74 -14.66
CA ASP A 84 18.26 -20.87 -14.17
C ASP A 84 17.75 -19.91 -13.12
N LEU A 85 16.57 -19.33 -13.34
CA LEU A 85 15.94 -18.42 -12.41
C LEU A 85 15.58 -19.14 -11.09
N GLY A 86 15.01 -20.33 -11.17
CA GLY A 86 14.70 -21.16 -9.99
C GLY A 86 15.95 -21.59 -9.22
N ALA A 87 17.03 -21.97 -9.92
CA ALA A 87 18.30 -22.32 -9.29
C ALA A 87 18.90 -21.11 -8.56
N LYS A 88 18.98 -19.96 -9.25
CA LYS A 88 19.47 -18.70 -8.68
C LYS A 88 18.68 -18.27 -7.45
N PHE A 89 17.35 -18.39 -7.48
CA PHE A 89 16.49 -18.06 -6.34
C PHE A 89 16.86 -18.83 -5.06
N PHE A 90 17.20 -20.12 -5.17
CA PHE A 90 17.66 -20.89 -4.02
C PHE A 90 19.10 -20.56 -3.60
N THR A 91 19.98 -20.26 -4.57
CA THR A 91 21.34 -19.78 -4.30
C THR A 91 21.35 -18.45 -3.54
N ASP A 92 20.50 -17.49 -3.95
CA ASP A 92 20.34 -16.19 -3.29
C ASP A 92 19.81 -16.37 -1.84
N GLY A 93 18.94 -17.35 -1.64
CA GLY A 93 18.49 -17.78 -0.32
C GLY A 93 17.51 -16.81 0.34
N VAL A 94 17.39 -16.91 1.68
CA VAL A 94 16.34 -16.21 2.46
C VAL A 94 16.91 -15.45 3.66
N ASN A 95 18.21 -15.14 3.65
CA ASN A 95 18.87 -14.52 4.80
C ASN A 95 18.24 -13.17 5.17
N ASP A 96 17.78 -12.41 4.18
CA ASP A 96 17.15 -11.11 4.40
C ASP A 96 15.78 -11.22 5.09
N LEU A 97 15.12 -12.38 5.03
CA LEU A 97 13.87 -12.64 5.76
C LEU A 97 14.07 -12.77 7.28
N LYS A 98 15.32 -12.84 7.77
CA LYS A 98 15.61 -12.83 9.21
C LYS A 98 15.08 -11.57 9.91
N LYS A 99 15.00 -10.45 9.19
CA LYS A 99 14.50 -9.16 9.69
C LYS A 99 12.98 -9.03 9.57
N ILE A 100 12.31 -10.03 8.98
CA ILE A 100 10.86 -10.04 8.80
C ILE A 100 10.23 -10.74 10.01
N PRO A 101 9.18 -10.14 10.63
CA PRO A 101 8.43 -10.77 11.71
C PRO A 101 7.87 -12.13 11.28
N GLU A 102 7.91 -13.13 12.15
CA GLU A 102 7.54 -14.51 11.79
C GLU A 102 6.11 -14.59 11.24
N LYS A 103 5.18 -13.84 11.85
CA LYS A 103 3.78 -13.74 11.42
C LYS A 103 3.60 -13.16 10.02
N ALA A 104 4.56 -12.38 9.55
CA ALA A 104 4.51 -11.71 8.25
C ALA A 104 5.16 -12.55 7.12
N ARG A 105 6.03 -13.52 7.45
CA ARG A 105 6.75 -14.33 6.45
C ARG A 105 5.82 -15.13 5.52
N PRO A 106 4.73 -15.78 6.00
CA PRO A 106 3.82 -16.47 5.10
C PRO A 106 3.17 -15.54 4.07
N LEU A 107 2.86 -14.29 4.46
CA LEU A 107 2.26 -13.29 3.57
C LEU A 107 3.20 -12.92 2.42
N VAL A 108 4.51 -12.85 2.67
CA VAL A 108 5.53 -12.61 1.64
C VAL A 108 5.40 -13.63 0.51
N PHE A 109 5.43 -14.93 0.86
CA PHE A 109 5.33 -15.99 -0.13
C PHE A 109 3.96 -16.06 -0.78
N GLN A 110 2.88 -15.76 -0.05
CA GLN A 110 1.52 -15.73 -0.59
C GLN A 110 1.38 -14.63 -1.67
N ILE A 111 1.87 -13.42 -1.41
CA ILE A 111 1.85 -12.31 -2.37
C ILE A 111 2.65 -12.70 -3.60
N CYS A 112 3.92 -13.11 -3.43
CA CYS A 112 4.79 -13.45 -4.54
C CYS A 112 4.24 -14.61 -5.37
N THR A 113 3.72 -15.66 -4.73
CA THR A 113 3.12 -16.82 -5.42
C THR A 113 1.90 -16.44 -6.25
N ARG A 114 1.09 -15.48 -5.78
CA ARG A 114 -0.04 -14.92 -6.56
C ARG A 114 0.46 -14.10 -7.74
N GLN A 115 1.48 -13.28 -7.54
CA GLN A 115 2.08 -12.48 -8.60
C GLN A 115 2.74 -13.35 -9.69
N LEU A 116 3.34 -14.47 -9.32
CA LEU A 116 3.95 -15.44 -10.24
C LEU A 116 3.00 -15.99 -11.30
N VAL A 117 1.68 -16.00 -11.03
CA VAL A 117 0.68 -16.41 -12.02
C VAL A 117 0.72 -15.52 -13.27
N LEU A 118 1.08 -14.24 -13.11
CA LEU A 118 1.11 -13.27 -14.19
C LEU A 118 2.52 -12.85 -14.60
N SER A 119 3.46 -12.74 -13.66
CA SER A 119 4.83 -12.32 -13.96
C SER A 119 5.84 -12.79 -12.91
N SER A 120 6.84 -13.55 -13.38
CA SER A 120 8.01 -13.95 -12.59
C SER A 120 8.85 -12.77 -12.14
N LEU A 121 8.98 -11.75 -12.99
CA LEU A 121 9.73 -10.53 -12.71
C LEU A 121 9.10 -9.75 -11.55
N ILE A 122 7.79 -9.47 -11.61
CA ILE A 122 7.07 -8.71 -10.56
C ILE A 122 7.17 -9.42 -9.21
N ALA A 123 7.02 -10.75 -9.20
CA ALA A 123 7.11 -11.53 -7.96
C ALA A 123 8.49 -11.47 -7.31
N LEU A 124 9.56 -11.54 -8.13
CA LEU A 124 10.94 -11.46 -7.63
C LEU A 124 11.30 -10.05 -7.18
N GLU A 125 10.91 -9.01 -7.93
CA GLU A 125 11.08 -7.62 -7.52
C GLU A 125 10.39 -7.36 -6.18
N THR A 126 9.17 -7.88 -6.00
CA THR A 126 8.43 -7.79 -4.74
C THR A 126 9.13 -8.53 -3.60
N PHE A 127 9.58 -9.77 -3.85
CA PHE A 127 10.32 -10.56 -2.85
C PHE A 127 11.57 -9.83 -2.35
N ASN A 128 12.32 -9.23 -3.27
CA ASN A 128 13.54 -8.48 -2.97
C ASN A 128 13.27 -7.12 -2.32
N LEU A 129 12.13 -6.48 -2.61
CA LEU A 129 11.71 -5.22 -2.00
C LEU A 129 11.35 -5.38 -0.52
N ILE A 130 10.74 -6.50 -0.14
CA ILE A 130 10.12 -6.72 1.17
C ILE A 130 11.07 -6.49 2.37
N PRO A 131 12.31 -7.02 2.39
CA PRO A 131 13.26 -6.74 3.48
C PRO A 131 13.60 -5.26 3.63
N THR A 132 13.74 -4.55 2.50
CA THR A 132 13.98 -3.11 2.48
C THR A 132 12.75 -2.35 3.00
N LEU A 133 11.56 -2.80 2.64
CA LEU A 133 10.30 -2.21 3.08
C LEU A 133 10.10 -2.34 4.59
N ALA A 134 10.33 -3.52 5.17
CA ALA A 134 10.27 -3.74 6.60
C ALA A 134 11.22 -2.80 7.36
N LYS A 135 12.45 -2.64 6.88
CA LYS A 135 13.43 -1.70 7.45
C LYS A 135 12.94 -0.25 7.41
N LYS A 136 12.34 0.19 6.30
CA LYS A 136 11.86 1.57 6.14
C LYS A 136 10.65 1.89 7.04
N ILE A 137 9.75 0.92 7.22
CA ILE A 137 8.56 1.05 8.06
C ILE A 137 8.93 1.03 9.56
N GLY A 138 9.84 0.13 9.96
CA GLY A 138 10.35 0.05 11.34
C GLY A 138 9.28 -0.25 12.39
N ASP A 139 8.18 -0.89 11.99
CA ASP A 139 6.99 -1.16 12.79
C ASP A 139 6.37 -2.47 12.35
N ASP A 140 6.61 -3.53 13.12
CA ASP A 140 6.24 -4.91 12.76
C ASP A 140 4.74 -5.09 12.58
N LYS A 141 3.93 -4.40 13.38
CA LYS A 141 2.48 -4.50 13.30
C LYS A 141 1.98 -3.83 12.03
N LEU A 142 2.36 -2.58 11.80
CA LEU A 142 1.98 -1.84 10.59
C LEU A 142 2.48 -2.56 9.33
N PHE A 143 3.70 -3.07 9.34
CA PHE A 143 4.26 -3.85 8.25
C PHE A 143 3.43 -5.11 7.95
N THR A 144 3.03 -5.84 8.99
CA THR A 144 2.17 -7.04 8.84
C THR A 144 0.80 -6.67 8.27
N ASP A 145 0.17 -5.59 8.76
CA ASP A 145 -1.12 -5.10 8.26
C ASP A 145 -1.04 -4.70 6.78
N ILE A 146 0.07 -4.08 6.37
CA ILE A 146 0.34 -3.72 4.97
C ILE A 146 0.51 -4.96 4.09
N LEU A 147 1.24 -5.99 4.56
CA LEU A 147 1.37 -7.23 3.79
C LEU A 147 0.04 -7.98 3.69
N GLN A 148 -0.79 -7.96 4.72
CA GLN A 148 -2.12 -8.54 4.69
C GLN A 148 -2.97 -7.87 3.59
N LEU A 149 -2.96 -6.53 3.55
CA LEU A 149 -3.65 -5.77 2.51
C LEU A 149 -3.05 -6.03 1.11
N ALA A 150 -1.73 -6.09 0.97
CA ALA A 150 -1.07 -6.42 -0.29
C ALA A 150 -1.47 -7.82 -0.79
N SER A 151 -1.60 -8.79 0.12
CA SER A 151 -2.10 -10.14 -0.18
C SER A 151 -3.54 -10.09 -0.71
N GLU A 152 -4.41 -9.32 -0.07
CA GLU A 152 -5.80 -9.10 -0.51
C GLU A 152 -5.87 -8.45 -1.90
N ILE A 153 -5.02 -7.46 -2.18
CA ILE A 153 -4.94 -6.83 -3.51
C ILE A 153 -4.41 -7.85 -4.53
N ALA A 154 -3.41 -8.67 -4.17
CA ALA A 154 -2.81 -9.66 -5.06
C ALA A 154 -3.80 -10.75 -5.52
N ASN A 155 -4.87 -11.02 -4.74
CA ASN A 155 -5.97 -11.89 -5.18
C ASN A 155 -6.68 -11.36 -6.44
N ARG A 156 -6.73 -10.04 -6.60
CA ARG A 156 -7.46 -9.39 -7.70
C ARG A 156 -6.52 -8.92 -8.79
N SER A 157 -5.32 -8.47 -8.42
CA SER A 157 -4.33 -8.00 -9.38
C SER A 157 -2.90 -8.05 -8.85
N ALA A 158 -2.08 -8.88 -9.50
CA ALA A 158 -0.64 -8.95 -9.23
C ALA A 158 0.04 -7.59 -9.38
N LYS A 159 -0.24 -6.88 -10.48
CA LYS A 159 0.37 -5.58 -10.77
C LYS A 159 0.05 -4.54 -9.68
N HIS A 160 -1.23 -4.36 -9.35
CA HIS A 160 -1.61 -3.37 -8.33
C HIS A 160 -1.06 -3.71 -6.94
N SER A 161 -0.91 -5.00 -6.59
CA SER A 161 -0.28 -5.38 -5.32
C SER A 161 1.20 -4.99 -5.24
N ALA A 162 1.93 -5.11 -6.35
CA ALA A 162 3.31 -4.66 -6.44
C ALA A 162 3.41 -3.13 -6.39
N ASP A 163 2.58 -2.43 -7.18
CA ASP A 163 2.52 -0.96 -7.19
C ASP A 163 2.20 -0.42 -5.79
N PHE A 164 1.27 -1.05 -5.06
CA PHE A 164 0.93 -0.73 -3.68
C PHE A 164 2.16 -0.85 -2.74
N LEU A 165 2.90 -1.95 -2.81
CA LEU A 165 4.10 -2.16 -1.99
C LEU A 165 5.22 -1.16 -2.35
N GLN A 166 5.39 -0.84 -3.63
CA GLN A 166 6.38 0.15 -4.10
C GLN A 166 6.07 1.57 -3.59
N LYS A 167 4.79 1.94 -3.47
CA LYS A 167 4.35 3.25 -2.96
C LYS A 167 4.37 3.37 -1.43
N THR A 168 4.40 2.24 -0.73
CA THR A 168 4.32 2.18 0.75
C THR A 168 5.40 2.99 1.49
N PRO A 169 6.69 3.03 1.08
CA PRO A 169 7.70 3.79 1.80
C PRO A 169 7.36 5.27 2.01
N ARG A 170 6.73 5.91 1.02
CA ARG A 170 6.34 7.32 1.11
C ARG A 170 5.28 7.54 2.19
N LEU A 171 4.27 6.69 2.22
CA LEU A 171 3.21 6.75 3.23
C LEU A 171 3.75 6.44 4.62
N ALA A 172 4.64 5.44 4.75
CA ALA A 172 5.27 5.12 6.01
C ALA A 172 6.05 6.31 6.59
N GLU A 173 6.73 7.09 5.73
CA GLU A 173 7.41 8.31 6.13
C GLU A 173 6.43 9.40 6.58
N THR A 174 5.35 9.64 5.83
CA THR A 174 4.29 10.58 6.23
C THR A 174 3.68 10.21 7.57
N LEU A 175 3.46 8.92 7.84
CA LEU A 175 2.88 8.44 9.10
C LEU A 175 3.78 8.73 10.31
N LYS A 176 5.11 8.83 10.14
CA LYS A 176 6.04 9.19 11.23
C LYS A 176 5.79 10.61 11.75
N ASN A 177 5.30 11.51 10.90
CA ASN A 177 5.05 12.91 11.28
C ASN A 177 3.93 13.07 12.33
N PHE A 178 3.16 12.03 12.59
CA PHE A 178 2.11 12.04 13.62
C PHE A 178 2.61 11.67 15.03
N GLY A 179 3.91 11.37 15.21
CA GLY A 179 4.49 11.10 16.52
C GLY A 179 3.78 9.96 17.26
N ASP A 180 3.37 10.23 18.50
CA ASP A 180 2.70 9.25 19.37
C ASP A 180 1.34 8.77 18.81
N ASP A 181 0.68 9.60 18.01
CA ASP A 181 -0.60 9.28 17.38
C ASP A 181 -0.46 8.45 16.09
N LYS A 182 0.78 8.14 15.66
CA LYS A 182 1.07 7.35 14.44
C LYS A 182 0.20 6.10 14.34
N GLN A 183 0.05 5.33 15.42
CA GLN A 183 -0.71 4.08 15.42
C GLN A 183 -2.20 4.30 15.13
N LYS A 184 -2.77 5.38 15.67
CA LYS A 184 -4.18 5.73 15.47
C LYS A 184 -4.44 6.09 14.02
N VAL A 185 -3.58 6.93 13.43
CA VAL A 185 -3.67 7.34 12.02
C VAL A 185 -3.40 6.17 11.08
N ALA A 186 -2.36 5.37 11.36
CA ALA A 186 -2.05 4.20 10.55
C ALA A 186 -3.22 3.20 10.50
N LYS A 187 -3.88 2.96 11.65
CA LYS A 187 -5.06 2.09 11.71
C LYS A 187 -6.21 2.62 10.84
N SER A 188 -6.49 3.92 10.86
CA SER A 188 -7.57 4.50 10.05
C SER A 188 -7.24 4.50 8.55
N VAL A 189 -5.97 4.71 8.19
CA VAL A 189 -5.48 4.62 6.81
C VAL A 189 -5.56 3.20 6.26
N VAL A 190 -5.11 2.20 7.03
CA VAL A 190 -5.22 0.79 6.63
C VAL A 190 -6.68 0.36 6.51
N ALA A 191 -7.56 0.81 7.41
CA ALA A 191 -8.99 0.53 7.32
C ALA A 191 -9.62 1.08 6.03
N LEU A 192 -9.34 2.35 5.69
CA LEU A 192 -9.78 2.94 4.42
C LEU A 192 -9.28 2.14 3.21
N ALA A 193 -8.00 1.76 3.22
CA ALA A 193 -7.41 1.02 2.11
C ALA A 193 -7.96 -0.42 2.00
N SER A 194 -8.28 -1.08 3.10
CA SER A 194 -9.00 -2.36 3.10
C SER A 194 -10.41 -2.21 2.50
N HIS A 195 -11.15 -1.16 2.85
CA HIS A 195 -12.43 -0.86 2.21
C HIS A 195 -12.30 -0.65 0.69
N PHE A 196 -11.26 0.06 0.25
CA PHE A 196 -10.93 0.21 -1.18
C PHE A 196 -10.61 -1.12 -1.86
N ALA A 197 -9.77 -1.96 -1.24
CA ALA A 197 -9.40 -3.25 -1.79
C ALA A 197 -10.62 -4.15 -1.97
N ASN A 198 -11.52 -4.14 -0.99
CA ASN A 198 -12.76 -4.91 -1.03
C ASN A 198 -13.75 -4.41 -2.09
N ARG A 199 -13.89 -3.10 -2.27
CA ARG A 199 -14.94 -2.53 -3.14
C ARG A 199 -14.48 -2.22 -4.57
N THR A 200 -13.22 -1.85 -4.75
CA THR A 200 -12.68 -1.33 -6.02
C THR A 200 -11.44 -2.08 -6.52
N GLY A 201 -10.86 -2.96 -5.69
CA GLY A 201 -9.70 -3.76 -6.07
C GLY A 201 -8.46 -2.89 -6.36
N GLY A 202 -8.14 -2.72 -7.64
CA GLY A 202 -6.89 -2.09 -8.11
C GLY A 202 -6.70 -0.63 -7.69
N MET A 203 -7.79 0.13 -7.51
CA MET A 203 -7.71 1.56 -7.12
C MET A 203 -7.15 1.78 -5.71
N THR A 204 -6.97 0.72 -4.92
CA THR A 204 -6.27 0.80 -3.63
C THR A 204 -4.84 1.32 -3.79
N ALA A 205 -4.14 0.94 -4.87
CA ALA A 205 -2.80 1.43 -5.15
C ALA A 205 -2.78 2.93 -5.51
N ASP A 206 -3.87 3.45 -6.08
CA ASP A 206 -4.05 4.87 -6.38
C ASP A 206 -4.36 5.67 -5.11
N LEU A 207 -5.22 5.13 -4.23
CA LEU A 207 -5.44 5.68 -2.89
C LEU A 207 -4.12 5.78 -2.14
N TRP A 208 -3.35 4.69 -2.12
CA TRP A 208 -2.07 4.63 -1.43
C TRP A 208 -1.07 5.67 -1.93
N GLN A 209 -1.15 6.04 -3.22
CA GLN A 209 -0.32 7.07 -3.83
C GLN A 209 -0.66 8.49 -3.35
N ILE A 210 -1.94 8.79 -3.18
CA ILE A 210 -2.42 10.15 -2.86
C ILE A 210 -2.45 10.44 -1.35
N LEU A 211 -2.52 9.40 -0.51
CA LEU A 211 -2.60 9.53 0.94
C LEU A 211 -1.46 10.38 1.55
N PRO A 212 -0.18 10.23 1.15
CA PRO A 212 0.89 11.08 1.67
C PRO A 212 0.60 12.59 1.54
N ASP A 213 0.11 13.01 0.37
CA ASP A 213 -0.19 14.41 0.07
C ASP A 213 -1.50 14.88 0.75
N ALA A 214 -2.48 13.98 0.86
CA ALA A 214 -3.74 14.26 1.56
C ALA A 214 -3.53 14.43 3.07
N LEU A 215 -2.60 13.68 3.66
CA LEU A 215 -2.32 13.67 5.09
C LEU A 215 -1.28 14.71 5.52
N GLU A 216 -0.53 15.28 4.57
CA GLU A 216 0.52 16.25 4.87
C GLU A 216 -0.02 17.41 5.72
N LYS A 217 0.69 17.75 6.81
CA LYS A 217 0.38 18.86 7.74
C LYS A 217 -1.00 18.79 8.42
N LEU A 218 -1.67 17.64 8.40
CA LEU A 218 -2.86 17.42 9.21
C LEU A 218 -2.49 17.05 10.65
N THR A 219 -3.36 17.37 11.60
CA THR A 219 -3.31 16.75 12.93
C THR A 219 -3.80 15.30 12.85
N ALA A 220 -3.49 14.49 13.86
CA ALA A 220 -3.97 13.11 13.92
C ALA A 220 -5.51 13.01 13.90
N GLU A 221 -6.19 13.94 14.58
CA GLU A 221 -7.65 14.01 14.56
C GLU A 221 -8.19 14.31 13.15
N GLN A 222 -7.61 15.28 12.46
CA GLN A 222 -7.98 15.62 11.08
C GLN A 222 -7.72 14.47 10.12
N ALA A 223 -6.59 13.77 10.24
CA ALA A 223 -6.25 12.61 9.43
C ALA A 223 -7.25 11.45 9.63
N VAL A 224 -7.61 11.15 10.88
CA VAL A 224 -8.62 10.14 11.19
C VAL A 224 -9.97 10.57 10.63
N ARG A 225 -10.40 11.82 10.86
CA ARG A 225 -11.65 12.37 10.32
C ARG A 225 -11.69 12.26 8.79
N LEU A 226 -10.61 12.63 8.09
CA LEU A 226 -10.51 12.51 6.63
C LEU A 226 -10.70 11.07 6.16
N THR A 227 -9.95 10.13 6.73
CA THR A 227 -9.99 8.71 6.30
C THR A 227 -11.31 8.02 6.65
N THR A 228 -11.94 8.37 7.77
CA THR A 228 -13.28 7.91 8.12
C THR A 228 -14.32 8.44 7.15
N LYS A 229 -14.32 9.75 6.84
CA LYS A 229 -15.28 10.33 5.89
C LYS A 229 -15.02 9.88 4.45
N ALA A 230 -13.78 9.66 4.05
CA ALA A 230 -13.46 9.05 2.77
C ALA A 230 -14.03 7.63 2.64
N SER A 231 -14.05 6.86 3.74
CA SER A 231 -14.67 5.53 3.73
C SER A 231 -16.18 5.59 3.46
N GLU A 232 -16.88 6.62 3.94
CA GLU A 232 -18.30 6.85 3.66
C GLU A 232 -18.51 7.12 2.14
N PHE A 233 -17.64 7.94 1.54
CA PHE A 233 -17.74 8.32 0.12
C PHE A 233 -17.48 7.18 -0.88
N LEU A 234 -16.99 6.02 -0.42
CA LEU A 234 -16.85 4.83 -1.27
C LEU A 234 -18.18 4.34 -1.85
N GLU A 235 -19.31 4.73 -1.24
CA GLU A 235 -20.64 4.45 -1.80
C GLU A 235 -20.84 5.08 -3.18
N PHE A 236 -20.24 6.26 -3.43
CA PHE A 236 -20.26 6.97 -4.70
C PHE A 236 -19.16 6.49 -5.67
N GLY A 237 -18.31 5.55 -5.25
CA GLY A 237 -17.29 4.90 -6.06
C GLY A 237 -15.86 5.37 -5.78
N GLY A 238 -14.90 4.57 -6.25
CA GLY A 238 -13.46 4.78 -5.99
C GLY A 238 -12.94 6.12 -6.49
N SER A 239 -13.31 6.52 -7.72
CA SER A 239 -12.85 7.79 -8.32
C SER A 239 -13.31 9.02 -7.52
N VAL A 240 -14.60 9.05 -7.13
CA VAL A 240 -15.13 10.10 -6.26
C VAL A 240 -14.36 10.14 -4.95
N THR A 241 -14.10 8.98 -4.34
CA THR A 241 -13.41 8.91 -3.05
C THR A 241 -11.95 9.35 -3.13
N LEU A 242 -11.24 9.05 -4.23
CA LEU A 242 -9.87 9.55 -4.45
C LEU A 242 -9.87 11.07 -4.52
N HIS A 243 -10.79 11.66 -5.27
CA HIS A 243 -10.94 13.11 -5.35
C HIS A 243 -11.32 13.71 -4.00
N PHE A 244 -12.27 13.09 -3.27
CA PHE A 244 -12.66 13.51 -1.93
C PHE A 244 -11.47 13.50 -0.97
N THR A 245 -10.69 12.42 -0.96
CA THR A 245 -9.53 12.27 -0.08
C THR A 245 -8.50 13.37 -0.33
N SER A 246 -8.19 13.64 -1.60
CA SER A 246 -7.23 14.69 -1.98
C SER A 246 -7.73 16.09 -1.64
N ALA A 247 -8.95 16.45 -2.05
CA ALA A 247 -9.51 17.77 -1.80
C ALA A 247 -9.84 17.99 -0.32
N GLY A 248 -10.26 16.94 0.39
CA GLY A 248 -10.57 16.97 1.81
C GLY A 248 -9.36 17.21 2.68
N GLY A 249 -8.19 16.66 2.30
CA GLY A 249 -6.92 17.00 2.95
C GLY A 249 -6.58 18.49 2.80
N ASP A 250 -6.81 19.08 1.62
CA ASP A 250 -6.62 20.52 1.43
C ASP A 250 -7.64 21.37 2.20
N ALA A 251 -8.91 20.97 2.21
CA ALA A 251 -9.97 21.62 2.99
C ALA A 251 -9.65 21.61 4.49
N LEU A 252 -9.23 20.48 5.06
CA LEU A 252 -8.86 20.38 6.48
C LEU A 252 -7.66 21.26 6.84
N ARG A 253 -6.65 21.34 5.97
CA ARG A 253 -5.49 22.22 6.17
C ARG A 253 -5.85 23.69 6.21
N ARG A 254 -6.77 24.12 5.35
CA ARG A 254 -7.08 25.55 5.13
C ARG A 254 -8.24 26.04 5.98
N ALA A 255 -9.28 25.23 6.10
CA ALA A 255 -10.58 25.60 6.66
C ALA A 255 -11.24 24.40 7.35
N GLY A 256 -10.51 23.71 8.25
CA GLY A 256 -11.00 22.48 8.90
C GLY A 256 -12.29 22.63 9.70
N ASP A 257 -12.63 23.86 10.12
CA ASP A 257 -13.84 24.18 10.88
C ASP A 257 -15.13 24.11 10.03
N VAL A 258 -15.01 24.15 8.69
CA VAL A 258 -16.15 24.02 7.75
C VAL A 258 -16.10 22.73 6.93
N PHE A 259 -15.26 21.77 7.35
CA PHE A 259 -15.10 20.51 6.62
C PHE A 259 -16.41 19.70 6.56
N ASP A 260 -17.19 19.66 7.65
CA ASP A 260 -18.47 18.95 7.65
C ASP A 260 -19.53 19.69 6.85
N ASP A 261 -19.55 21.03 6.88
CA ASP A 261 -20.41 21.85 6.02
C ASP A 261 -20.14 21.55 4.53
N TRP A 262 -18.87 21.49 4.16
CA TRP A 262 -18.45 21.13 2.79
C TRP A 262 -18.90 19.72 2.42
N ARG A 263 -18.69 18.76 3.32
CA ARG A 263 -19.14 17.37 3.13
C ARG A 263 -20.66 17.30 2.92
N GLU A 264 -21.46 18.06 3.66
CA GLU A 264 -22.91 18.09 3.47
C GLU A 264 -23.31 18.61 2.08
N VAL A 265 -22.65 19.65 1.59
CA VAL A 265 -22.85 20.14 0.21
C VAL A 265 -22.55 19.02 -0.79
N LEU A 266 -21.44 18.30 -0.61
CA LEU A 266 -21.08 17.18 -1.48
C LEU A 266 -22.15 16.07 -1.49
N LEU A 267 -22.74 15.76 -0.33
CA LEU A 267 -23.81 14.75 -0.24
C LEU A 267 -25.09 15.17 -0.97
N VAL A 268 -25.41 16.48 -0.98
CA VAL A 268 -26.53 17.01 -1.79
C VAL A 268 -26.20 16.88 -3.28
N ILE A 269 -25.02 17.34 -3.70
CA ILE A 269 -24.58 17.30 -5.10
C ILE A 269 -24.47 15.86 -5.62
N ALA A 270 -24.12 14.91 -4.77
CA ALA A 270 -24.03 13.49 -5.14
C ALA A 270 -25.35 12.94 -5.71
N ARG A 271 -26.50 13.50 -5.34
CA ARG A 271 -27.83 13.11 -5.85
C ARG A 271 -27.98 13.41 -7.35
N SER A 272 -27.26 14.40 -7.86
CA SER A 272 -27.26 14.81 -9.28
C SER A 272 -26.24 14.04 -10.12
N GLY A 273 -25.42 13.18 -9.51
CA GLY A 273 -24.53 12.25 -10.18
C GLY A 273 -23.03 12.49 -9.98
N ASN A 274 -22.23 11.46 -10.27
CA ASN A 274 -20.80 11.46 -9.97
C ASN A 274 -19.99 12.48 -10.77
N ALA A 275 -20.40 12.82 -12.00
CA ALA A 275 -19.66 13.75 -12.85
C ALA A 275 -19.66 15.18 -12.26
N ILE A 276 -20.83 15.67 -11.85
CA ILE A 276 -20.95 16.99 -11.22
C ILE A 276 -20.31 17.01 -9.84
N LEU A 277 -20.45 15.92 -9.07
CA LEU A 277 -19.78 15.76 -7.77
C LEU A 277 -18.26 15.86 -7.89
N ILE A 278 -17.64 15.12 -8.82
CA ILE A 278 -16.19 15.20 -9.06
C ILE A 278 -15.78 16.62 -9.48
N SER A 279 -16.56 17.26 -10.36
CA SER A 279 -16.31 18.62 -10.81
C SER A 279 -16.31 19.64 -9.66
N PHE A 280 -17.23 19.45 -8.70
CA PHE A 280 -17.32 20.26 -7.49
C PHE A 280 -16.15 20.01 -6.53
N ILE A 281 -15.85 18.74 -6.23
CA ILE A 281 -14.71 18.36 -5.37
C ILE A 281 -13.41 18.93 -5.93
N ARG A 282 -13.18 18.82 -7.25
CA ARG A 282 -11.99 19.38 -7.91
C ARG A 282 -11.90 20.90 -7.85
N SER A 283 -13.03 21.59 -7.71
CA SER A 283 -13.06 23.06 -7.58
C SER A 283 -12.81 23.53 -6.14
N SER A 284 -12.95 22.63 -5.16
CA SER A 284 -12.91 22.96 -3.73
C SER A 284 -11.55 23.48 -3.22
N PRO A 285 -10.39 22.92 -3.62
CA PRO A 285 -9.10 23.45 -3.18
C PRO A 285 -8.89 24.92 -3.55
N LYS A 286 -9.28 25.32 -4.76
CA LYS A 286 -9.18 26.71 -5.22
C LYS A 286 -10.07 27.64 -4.39
N PHE A 287 -11.30 27.21 -4.09
CA PHE A 287 -12.22 27.97 -3.24
C PHE A 287 -11.62 28.20 -1.85
N PHE A 288 -11.18 27.13 -1.16
CA PHE A 288 -10.60 27.26 0.18
C PHE A 288 -9.31 28.07 0.18
N ALA A 289 -8.48 27.94 -0.85
CA ALA A 289 -7.27 28.77 -0.97
C ALA A 289 -7.57 30.26 -1.12
N GLN A 290 -8.71 30.63 -1.71
CA GLN A 290 -9.08 32.04 -1.94
C GLN A 290 -9.88 32.63 -0.79
N ILE A 291 -10.83 31.89 -0.21
CA ILE A 291 -11.74 32.45 0.80
C ILE A 291 -11.03 32.75 2.12
N VAL A 292 -10.06 31.92 2.51
CA VAL A 292 -9.26 32.11 3.73
C VAL A 292 -8.36 33.34 3.69
N THR A 293 -8.12 33.91 2.50
CA THR A 293 -7.30 35.13 2.34
C THR A 293 -8.13 36.41 2.33
N LEU A 294 -9.48 36.33 2.34
CA LEU A 294 -10.33 37.51 2.18
C LEU A 294 -10.48 38.32 3.47
N ARG A 295 -10.38 37.66 4.62
CA ARG A 295 -10.64 38.23 5.95
C ARG A 295 -9.73 37.61 7.00
N GLN A 296 -9.82 38.09 8.23
CA GLN A 296 -9.20 37.42 9.38
C GLN A 296 -9.78 36.01 9.55
N LYS A 297 -9.01 35.12 10.19
CA LYS A 297 -9.31 33.68 10.24
C LYS A 297 -10.76 33.36 10.64
N HIS A 298 -11.25 33.95 11.73
CA HIS A 298 -12.61 33.70 12.23
C HIS A 298 -13.68 34.15 11.23
N GLU A 299 -13.58 35.37 10.71
CA GLU A 299 -14.52 35.91 9.72
C GLU A 299 -14.49 35.12 8.40
N ALA A 300 -13.31 34.66 7.97
CA ALA A 300 -13.18 33.85 6.77
C ALA A 300 -13.86 32.48 6.92
N VAL A 301 -13.82 31.88 8.11
CA VAL A 301 -14.52 30.63 8.44
C VAL A 301 -16.03 30.83 8.39
N GLU A 302 -16.55 31.88 9.05
CA GLU A 302 -17.99 32.19 9.00
C GLU A 302 -18.47 32.49 7.57
N MET A 303 -17.67 33.27 6.81
CA MET A 303 -17.96 33.55 5.40
C MET A 303 -17.97 32.27 4.56
N ALA A 304 -17.00 31.37 4.73
CA ALA A 304 -16.97 30.09 4.04
C ALA A 304 -18.20 29.23 4.39
N ARG A 305 -18.61 29.19 5.66
CA ARG A 305 -19.80 28.47 6.10
C ARG A 305 -21.06 29.00 5.44
N LYS A 306 -21.23 30.32 5.42
CA LYS A 306 -22.37 30.99 4.77
C LYS A 306 -22.43 30.72 3.26
N VAL A 307 -21.29 30.81 2.58
CA VAL A 307 -21.21 30.42 1.16
C VAL A 307 -21.62 28.96 0.98
N LEU A 308 -21.07 28.03 1.77
CA LEU A 308 -21.40 26.61 1.64
C LEU A 308 -22.90 26.35 1.88
N GLN A 309 -23.52 27.05 2.84
CA GLN A 309 -24.96 26.96 3.08
C GLN A 309 -25.78 27.40 1.86
N LEU A 310 -25.47 28.56 1.27
CA LEU A 310 -26.16 29.04 0.06
C LEU A 310 -25.96 28.07 -1.12
N ILE A 311 -24.74 27.56 -1.30
CA ILE A 311 -24.46 26.58 -2.34
C ILE A 311 -25.23 25.27 -2.12
N LYS A 312 -25.43 24.86 -0.86
CA LYS A 312 -26.27 23.70 -0.51
C LYS A 312 -27.71 23.93 -0.95
N GLU A 313 -28.29 25.08 -0.63
CA GLU A 313 -29.66 25.45 -1.00
C GLU A 313 -29.84 25.50 -2.53
N ILE A 314 -28.89 26.09 -3.25
CA ILE A 314 -28.90 26.08 -4.73
C ILE A 314 -28.81 24.64 -5.25
N ALA A 315 -27.96 23.80 -4.67
CA ALA A 315 -27.76 22.41 -5.10
C ALA A 315 -28.98 21.51 -4.89
N GLU A 316 -29.89 21.85 -3.96
CA GLU A 316 -31.16 21.15 -3.79
C GLU A 316 -32.10 21.34 -4.99
N THR A 317 -31.92 22.44 -5.74
CA THR A 317 -32.71 22.74 -6.94
C THR A 317 -31.94 22.41 -8.22
N ASP A 318 -30.69 22.87 -8.33
CA ASP A 318 -29.83 22.66 -9.50
C ASP A 318 -28.34 22.62 -9.14
N ALA A 319 -27.73 21.44 -9.29
CA ALA A 319 -26.32 21.22 -8.94
C ALA A 319 -25.34 21.93 -9.91
N GLU A 320 -25.73 22.19 -11.15
CA GLU A 320 -24.87 22.92 -12.11
C GLU A 320 -24.75 24.40 -11.74
N SER A 321 -25.86 25.04 -11.41
CA SER A 321 -25.89 26.40 -10.86
C SER A 321 -25.12 26.48 -9.55
N ALA A 322 -25.27 25.49 -8.65
CA ALA A 322 -24.51 25.43 -7.41
C ALA A 322 -22.99 25.37 -7.68
N LEU A 323 -22.55 24.58 -8.64
CA LEU A 323 -21.15 24.51 -9.03
C LEU A 323 -20.65 25.85 -9.62
N ALA A 324 -21.44 26.49 -10.48
CA ALA A 324 -21.10 27.78 -11.07
C ALA A 324 -20.99 28.88 -10.01
N ALA A 325 -21.95 28.95 -9.09
CA ALA A 325 -21.95 29.87 -7.96
C ALA A 325 -20.75 29.61 -7.03
N PHE A 326 -20.47 28.35 -6.71
CA PHE A 326 -19.34 27.97 -5.87
C PHE A 326 -17.99 28.41 -6.45
N ARG A 327 -17.76 28.17 -7.76
CA ARG A 327 -16.54 28.60 -8.46
C ARG A 327 -16.35 30.11 -8.49
N SER A 328 -17.45 30.87 -8.46
CA SER A 328 -17.47 32.32 -8.58
C SER A 328 -17.38 33.03 -7.22
N SER A 329 -17.85 32.37 -6.16
CA SER A 329 -18.06 32.92 -4.81
C SER A 329 -16.87 33.72 -4.27
N ALA A 330 -15.69 33.10 -4.18
CA ALA A 330 -14.50 33.74 -3.62
C ALA A 330 -13.99 34.93 -4.46
N THR A 331 -14.32 34.98 -5.75
CA THR A 331 -14.00 36.14 -6.60
C THR A 331 -15.04 37.24 -6.45
N ALA A 332 -16.33 36.89 -6.32
CA ALA A 332 -17.40 37.85 -6.06
C ALA A 332 -17.21 38.55 -4.70
N LEU A 333 -16.92 37.79 -3.63
CA LEU A 333 -16.71 38.31 -2.28
C LEU A 333 -15.46 39.19 -2.09
N ARG A 334 -14.62 39.32 -3.13
CA ARG A 334 -13.57 40.36 -3.18
C ARG A 334 -14.12 41.73 -3.53
N LYS A 335 -15.26 41.78 -4.21
CA LYS A 335 -15.86 43.00 -4.77
C LYS A 335 -17.11 43.45 -4.03
N VAL A 336 -17.86 42.51 -3.46
CA VAL A 336 -19.14 42.78 -2.79
C VAL A 336 -19.14 42.28 -1.34
N SER A 337 -20.06 42.81 -0.52
CA SER A 337 -20.27 42.31 0.84
C SER A 337 -20.96 40.93 0.83
N LEU A 338 -20.92 40.21 1.96
CA LEU A 338 -21.62 38.92 2.08
C LEU A 338 -23.14 39.09 1.88
N ALA A 339 -23.74 40.15 2.41
CA ALA A 339 -25.16 40.45 2.25
C ALA A 339 -25.55 40.84 0.81
N GLN A 340 -24.61 41.29 -0.02
CA GLN A 340 -24.83 41.52 -1.46
C GLN A 340 -24.61 40.25 -2.29
N PHE A 341 -23.90 39.27 -1.73
CA PHE A 341 -23.63 37.99 -2.36
C PHE A 341 -24.79 36.99 -2.14
N GLU A 342 -25.41 37.04 -0.96
CA GLU A 342 -26.67 36.36 -0.60
C GLU A 342 -27.83 36.78 -1.51
#